data_AF-G0TES8-F1
#
_entry.id   AF-G0TES8-F1
#
_cell.length_a   1.000
_cell.length_b   1.000
_cell.length_c   1.000
_cell.angle_alpha   90.00
_cell.angle_beta   90.00
_cell.angle_gamma   90.00
#
_symmetry.space_group_name_H-M   'P 1'
#
loop_
_entity.id
_entity.type
_entity.pdbx_description
1 polymer ?
#
loop_
_entity_poly.entity_id
_entity_poly.type
_entity_poly.pdbx_seq_one_letter_code
_entity_poly.pdbx_strand_id
1 'polypeptide(L)'
;MWRMPPVLRRRAIDALLQGLCFHYDPLANRVQCSITTLAIECGLATESGAGKLSITRATRALTFLSELGLITYQTEYDPLIGCYIPTDITFTPALFAALDVSEDAVAAARRSRVEWENRQRKKQGLDTLGMDELIAKAWRFVRERFRSYRTELKSRGIKRARARRDANRERQDIVTLVKRQLTREISEGRFTANGEAVKREVERRMKERMILSRNR
;
A
#
# COMPACT_ATOMS: atom_id res chain seq x y z
N MET A 1 -10.94 -2.43 38.39
CA MET A 1 -12.31 -2.12 37.94
C MET A 1 -12.23 -1.46 36.58
N TRP A 2 -12.61 -2.16 35.51
CA TRP A 2 -12.55 -1.61 34.15
C TRP A 2 -13.64 -0.56 33.98
N ARG A 3 -13.24 0.69 33.72
CA ARG A 3 -14.18 1.79 33.47
C ARG A 3 -14.71 1.66 32.05
N MET A 4 -16.03 1.62 31.91
CA MET A 4 -16.69 1.45 30.62
C MET A 4 -16.27 2.57 29.63
N PRO A 5 -15.90 2.23 28.38
CA PRO A 5 -15.47 3.24 27.44
C PRO A 5 -16.58 4.28 27.16
N PRO A 6 -16.20 5.55 26.88
CA PRO A 6 -17.16 6.58 26.49
C PRO A 6 -18.04 6.14 25.31
N VAL A 7 -19.30 6.59 25.26
CA VAL A 7 -20.31 6.18 24.26
C VAL A 7 -19.77 6.27 22.83
N LEU A 8 -19.12 7.39 22.49
CA LEU A 8 -18.58 7.61 21.15
C LEU A 8 -17.45 6.62 20.80
N ARG A 9 -16.66 6.19 21.78
CA ARG A 9 -15.62 5.19 21.58
C ARG A 9 -16.24 3.81 21.32
N ARG A 10 -17.29 3.44 22.06
CA ARG A 10 -18.02 2.19 21.83
C ARG A 10 -18.62 2.12 20.43
N ARG A 11 -19.32 3.17 20.00
CA ARG A 11 -19.87 3.26 18.63
C ARG A 11 -18.78 3.15 17.56
N ALA A 12 -17.61 3.75 17.79
CA ALA A 12 -16.50 3.64 16.87
C ALA A 12 -15.91 2.21 16.82
N ILE A 13 -15.83 1.53 17.96
CA ILE A 13 -15.42 0.13 18.04
C ILE A 13 -16.42 -0.75 17.31
N ASP A 14 -17.72 -0.58 17.53
CA ASP A 14 -18.76 -1.38 16.87
C ASP A 14 -18.69 -1.25 15.35
N ALA A 15 -18.60 -0.02 14.84
CA ALA A 15 -18.45 0.25 13.41
C ALA A 15 -17.16 -0.36 12.84
N LEU A 16 -16.04 -0.24 13.57
CA LEU A 16 -14.77 -0.83 13.16
C LEU A 16 -14.80 -2.34 13.14
N LEU A 17 -15.40 -2.99 14.14
CA LEU A 17 -15.48 -4.44 14.18
C LEU A 17 -16.22 -4.98 12.96
N GLN A 18 -17.31 -4.33 12.55
CA GLN A 18 -18.02 -4.67 11.32
C GLN A 18 -17.12 -4.51 10.08
N GLY A 19 -16.42 -3.37 9.95
CA GLY A 19 -15.51 -3.13 8.83
C GLY A 19 -14.31 -4.09 8.80
N LEU A 20 -13.72 -4.39 9.96
CA LEU A 20 -12.63 -5.34 10.12
C LEU A 20 -13.07 -6.75 9.68
N CYS A 21 -14.24 -7.21 10.15
CA CYS A 21 -14.79 -8.52 9.77
C CYS A 21 -15.13 -8.57 8.27
N PHE A 22 -15.65 -7.49 7.69
CA PHE A 22 -15.96 -7.43 6.26
C PHE A 22 -14.72 -7.56 5.38
N HIS A 23 -13.63 -6.91 5.76
CA HIS A 23 -12.35 -6.95 5.02
C HIS A 23 -11.42 -8.08 5.46
N TYR A 24 -11.87 -8.97 6.34
CA TYR A 24 -11.06 -10.04 6.89
C TYR A 24 -10.84 -11.15 5.85
N ASP A 25 -9.57 -11.49 5.61
CA ASP A 25 -9.18 -12.62 4.79
C ASP A 25 -8.80 -13.82 5.69
N PRO A 26 -9.62 -14.89 5.71
CA PRO A 26 -9.37 -16.06 6.56
C PRO A 26 -8.14 -16.86 6.13
N LEU A 27 -7.68 -16.71 4.87
CA LEU A 27 -6.46 -17.35 4.38
C LEU A 27 -5.23 -16.75 5.06
N ALA A 28 -5.05 -15.45 4.92
CA ALA A 28 -3.89 -14.74 5.47
C ALA A 28 -4.02 -14.37 6.96
N ASN A 29 -5.20 -14.55 7.56
CA ASN A 29 -5.58 -13.98 8.85
C ASN A 29 -5.29 -12.47 8.90
N ARG A 30 -5.74 -11.73 7.87
CA ARG A 30 -5.36 -10.33 7.70
C ARG A 30 -6.51 -9.51 7.16
N VAL A 31 -6.63 -8.28 7.64
CA VAL A 31 -7.57 -7.31 7.09
C VAL A 31 -7.00 -6.72 5.80
N GLN A 32 -7.69 -6.93 4.67
CA GLN A 32 -7.22 -6.59 3.31
C GLN A 32 -7.62 -5.17 2.88
N CYS A 33 -7.60 -4.19 3.78
CA CYS A 33 -7.91 -2.79 3.47
C CYS A 33 -6.95 -1.83 4.17
N SER A 34 -6.82 -0.61 3.65
CA SER A 34 -6.06 0.44 4.34
C SER A 34 -6.86 0.99 5.52
N ILE A 35 -6.19 1.44 6.59
CA ILE A 35 -6.86 2.09 7.73
C ILE A 35 -7.65 3.33 7.26
N THR A 36 -7.16 4.05 6.25
CA THR A 36 -7.87 5.20 5.69
C THR A 36 -9.19 4.80 5.04
N THR A 37 -9.18 3.75 4.21
CA THR A 37 -10.38 3.19 3.59
C THR A 37 -11.36 2.71 4.66
N LEU A 38 -10.86 1.93 5.62
CA LEU A 38 -11.64 1.42 6.74
C LEU A 38 -12.30 2.56 7.53
N ALA A 39 -11.55 3.63 7.82
CA ALA A 39 -12.06 4.78 8.54
C ALA A 39 -13.15 5.52 7.77
N ILE A 40 -13.03 5.63 6.44
CA ILE A 40 -14.04 6.26 5.59
C ILE A 40 -15.31 5.41 5.57
N GLU A 41 -15.19 4.11 5.29
CA GLU A 41 -16.32 3.19 5.20
C GLU A 41 -17.06 3.03 6.54
N CYS A 42 -16.33 3.07 7.66
CA CYS A 42 -16.92 3.04 9.00
C CYS A 42 -17.46 4.40 9.48
N GLY A 43 -17.41 5.46 8.67
CA GLY A 43 -17.86 6.79 9.07
C GLY A 43 -17.03 7.45 10.19
N LEU A 44 -15.78 7.02 10.34
CA LEU A 44 -14.85 7.49 11.38
C LEU A 44 -13.85 8.53 10.86
N ALA A 45 -13.73 8.67 9.55
CA ALA A 45 -12.95 9.71 8.94
C ALA A 45 -13.67 11.06 9.04
N THR A 46 -12.92 12.10 9.35
CA THR A 46 -13.42 13.49 9.42
C THR A 46 -12.56 14.37 8.54
N GLU A 47 -13.17 15.35 7.88
CA GLU A 47 -12.44 16.33 7.08
C GLU A 47 -12.46 17.69 7.79
N SER A 48 -11.32 18.37 7.87
CA SER A 48 -11.26 19.74 8.39
C SER A 48 -11.77 20.74 7.36
N GLY A 49 -12.12 21.96 7.79
CA GLY A 49 -12.49 23.05 6.86
C GLY A 49 -11.41 23.43 5.83
N ALA A 50 -10.17 22.98 6.03
CA ALA A 50 -9.05 23.14 5.09
C ALA A 50 -8.85 21.92 4.17
N GLY A 51 -9.81 20.99 4.11
CA GLY A 51 -9.75 19.80 3.26
C GLY A 51 -8.79 18.71 3.74
N LYS A 52 -8.42 18.69 5.03
CA LYS A 52 -7.49 17.68 5.58
C LYS A 52 -8.28 16.54 6.20
N LEU A 53 -8.07 15.34 5.67
CA LEU A 53 -8.62 14.10 6.22
C LEU A 53 -7.92 13.71 7.53
N SER A 54 -8.71 13.42 8.57
CA SER A 54 -8.27 12.86 9.85
C SER A 54 -8.97 11.53 10.10
N ILE A 55 -8.18 10.52 10.42
CA ILE A 55 -8.64 9.15 10.74
C ILE A 55 -8.40 8.79 12.21
N THR A 56 -8.20 9.80 13.05
CA THR A 56 -7.75 9.64 14.45
C THR A 56 -8.73 8.82 15.30
N ARG A 57 -10.03 8.87 14.98
CA ARG A 57 -11.04 8.05 15.66
C ARG A 57 -10.82 6.56 15.41
N ALA A 58 -10.54 6.21 14.15
CA ALA A 58 -10.27 4.84 13.76
C ALA A 58 -8.96 4.32 14.37
N THR A 59 -7.87 5.10 14.26
CA THR A 59 -6.57 4.68 14.80
C THR A 59 -6.61 4.47 16.31
N ARG A 60 -7.24 5.38 17.07
CA ARG A 60 -7.39 5.23 18.53
C ARG A 60 -8.20 3.99 18.93
N ALA A 61 -9.26 3.67 18.19
CA ALA A 61 -10.06 2.48 18.48
C ALA A 61 -9.32 1.19 18.11
N LEU A 62 -8.55 1.18 17.01
CA LEU A 62 -7.66 0.06 16.66
C LEU A 62 -6.57 -0.17 17.70
N THR A 63 -5.92 0.91 18.19
CA THR A 63 -4.95 0.80 19.29
C THR A 63 -5.60 0.20 20.53
N PHE A 64 -6.80 0.65 20.89
CA PHE A 64 -7.53 0.10 22.04
C PHE A 64 -7.88 -1.39 21.85
N LEU A 65 -8.31 -1.82 20.66
CA LEU A 65 -8.54 -3.24 20.37
C LEU A 65 -7.25 -4.07 20.47
N SER A 66 -6.12 -3.50 20.07
CA SER A 66 -4.80 -4.14 20.22
C SER A 66 -4.38 -4.23 21.69
N GLU A 67 -4.63 -3.20 22.50
CA GLU A 67 -4.35 -3.20 23.95
C GLU A 67 -5.17 -4.26 24.68
N LEU A 68 -6.40 -4.53 24.22
CA LEU A 68 -7.23 -5.63 24.72
C LEU A 68 -6.75 -7.01 24.26
N GLY A 69 -5.74 -7.08 23.38
CA GLY A 69 -5.25 -8.33 22.82
C GLY A 69 -6.19 -8.99 21.82
N LEU A 70 -7.16 -8.25 21.28
CA LEU A 70 -8.14 -8.78 20.31
C LEU A 70 -7.58 -8.82 18.90
N ILE A 71 -6.73 -7.85 18.54
CA ILE A 71 -6.06 -7.80 17.24
C ILE A 71 -4.56 -7.62 17.42
N THR A 72 -3.78 -8.01 16.42
CA THR A 72 -2.43 -7.45 16.24
C THR A 72 -2.53 -6.16 15.44
N TYR A 73 -1.66 -5.20 15.75
CA TYR A 73 -1.62 -3.90 15.09
C TYR A 73 -0.15 -3.53 14.86
N GLN A 74 0.40 -3.91 13.70
CA GLN A 74 1.82 -3.77 13.41
C GLN A 74 2.07 -2.80 12.26
N THR A 75 2.85 -1.75 12.52
CA THR A 75 3.24 -0.77 11.51
C THR A 75 4.76 -0.79 11.36
N GLU A 76 5.22 -1.00 10.13
CA GLU A 76 6.64 -1.09 9.78
C GLU A 76 7.05 0.11 8.93
N TYR A 77 8.20 0.73 9.23
CA TYR A 77 8.78 1.76 8.37
C TYR A 77 9.71 1.11 7.34
N ASP A 78 9.51 1.43 6.05
CA ASP A 78 10.38 0.96 4.96
C ASP A 78 11.36 2.07 4.56
N PRO A 79 12.67 1.95 4.87
CA PRO A 79 13.66 2.97 4.54
C PRO A 79 13.91 3.15 3.04
N LEU A 80 13.71 2.10 2.24
CA LEU A 80 13.97 2.16 0.79
C LEU A 80 12.96 3.10 0.11
N ILE A 81 11.71 3.04 0.56
CA ILE A 81 10.62 3.85 0.01
C ILE A 81 10.48 5.16 0.78
N GLY A 82 10.91 5.18 2.04
CA GLY A 82 10.88 6.34 2.92
C GLY A 82 9.51 6.59 3.53
N CYS A 83 8.70 5.55 3.71
CA CYS A 83 7.37 5.65 4.32
C CYS A 83 7.00 4.39 5.12
N TYR A 84 5.98 4.51 5.96
CA TYR A 84 5.37 3.38 6.63
C TYR A 84 4.61 2.50 5.61
N ILE A 85 4.82 1.19 5.71
CA ILE A 85 4.05 0.15 5.01
C ILE A 85 2.62 0.16 5.59
N PRO A 86 1.58 -0.21 4.81
CA PRO A 86 0.24 -0.39 5.35
C PRO A 86 0.27 -1.27 6.60
N THR A 87 -0.32 -0.76 7.68
CA THR A 87 -0.40 -1.46 8.95
C THR A 87 -1.06 -2.82 8.76
N ASP A 88 -0.42 -3.85 9.29
CA ASP A 88 -0.95 -5.19 9.29
C ASP A 88 -1.84 -5.38 10.51
N ILE A 89 -3.08 -5.78 10.26
CA ILE A 89 -4.08 -6.08 11.28
C ILE A 89 -4.48 -7.54 11.12
N THR A 90 -4.28 -8.33 12.16
CA THR A 90 -4.67 -9.75 12.22
C THR A 90 -5.58 -10.00 13.41
N PHE A 91 -6.42 -11.02 13.33
CA PHE A 91 -7.31 -11.39 14.43
C PHE A 91 -6.61 -12.40 15.34
N THR A 92 -6.81 -12.23 16.64
CA THR A 92 -6.34 -13.18 17.65
C THR A 92 -7.43 -14.20 17.97
N PRO A 93 -7.08 -15.35 18.56
CA PRO A 93 -8.07 -16.28 19.12
C PRO A 93 -9.06 -15.61 20.09
N ALA A 94 -8.60 -14.63 20.86
CA ALA A 94 -9.44 -13.90 21.81
C ALA A 94 -10.58 -13.11 21.11
N LEU A 95 -10.32 -12.56 19.92
CA LEU A 95 -11.37 -11.90 19.14
C LEU A 95 -12.37 -12.90 18.57
N PHE A 96 -11.93 -14.05 18.06
CA PHE A 96 -12.84 -15.08 17.59
C PHE A 96 -13.74 -15.58 18.72
N ALA A 97 -13.17 -15.83 19.90
CA ALA A 97 -13.95 -16.20 21.08
C ALA A 97 -14.94 -15.09 21.49
N ALA A 98 -14.54 -13.82 21.46
CA ALA A 98 -15.43 -12.70 21.76
C ALA A 98 -16.58 -12.55 20.75
N LEU A 99 -16.39 -13.01 19.52
CA LEU A 99 -17.40 -13.03 18.45
C LEU A 99 -18.21 -14.35 18.43
N ASP A 100 -17.98 -15.26 19.38
CA ASP A 100 -18.58 -16.60 19.43
C ASP A 100 -18.30 -17.45 18.17
N VAL A 101 -17.09 -17.31 17.62
CA VAL A 101 -16.60 -18.07 16.47
C VAL A 101 -15.63 -19.14 16.93
N SER A 102 -15.96 -20.41 16.67
CA SER A 102 -15.09 -21.54 17.02
C SER A 102 -13.84 -21.61 16.16
N GLU A 103 -12.76 -22.15 16.71
CA GLU A 103 -11.51 -22.38 15.96
C GLU A 103 -11.73 -23.32 14.76
N ASP A 104 -12.60 -24.31 14.90
CA ASP A 104 -12.99 -25.21 13.81
C ASP A 104 -13.68 -24.47 12.66
N ALA A 105 -14.53 -23.49 12.97
CA ALA A 105 -15.18 -22.66 11.96
C ALA A 105 -14.15 -21.80 11.21
N VAL A 106 -13.16 -21.23 11.92
CA VAL A 106 -12.05 -20.49 11.31
C VAL A 106 -11.21 -21.40 10.41
N ALA A 107 -10.86 -22.59 10.88
CA ALA A 107 -10.10 -23.58 10.11
C ALA A 107 -10.87 -24.06 8.88
N ALA A 108 -12.19 -24.28 8.98
CA ALA A 108 -13.05 -24.61 7.86
C ALA A 108 -13.12 -23.47 6.84
N ALA A 109 -13.33 -22.23 7.28
CA ALA A 109 -13.32 -21.06 6.39
C ALA A 109 -12.00 -20.90 5.64
N ARG A 110 -10.88 -21.16 6.33
CA ARG A 110 -9.54 -21.13 5.73
C ARG A 110 -9.36 -22.21 4.65
N ARG A 111 -9.76 -23.45 4.94
CA ARG A 111 -9.73 -24.57 3.96
C ARG A 111 -10.58 -24.25 2.72
N SER A 112 -11.81 -23.79 2.92
CA SER A 112 -12.71 -23.38 1.83
C SER A 112 -12.08 -22.27 0.96
N ARG A 113 -11.35 -21.33 1.57
CA ARG A 113 -10.66 -20.26 0.83
C ARG A 113 -9.49 -20.80 -0.01
N VAL A 114 -8.71 -21.74 0.51
CA VAL A 114 -7.63 -22.43 -0.23
C VAL A 114 -8.19 -23.15 -1.46
N GLU A 115 -9.26 -23.92 -1.28
CA GLU A 115 -9.91 -24.65 -2.37
C GLU A 115 -10.45 -23.70 -3.44
N TRP A 116 -11.10 -22.61 -3.02
CA TRP A 116 -11.62 -21.60 -3.94
C TRP A 116 -10.49 -20.95 -4.76
N GLU A 117 -9.39 -20.58 -4.13
CA GLU A 117 -8.23 -19.96 -4.79
C GLU A 117 -7.59 -20.93 -5.80
N ASN A 118 -7.39 -22.19 -5.42
CA ASN A 118 -6.89 -23.23 -6.32
C ASN A 118 -7.85 -23.52 -7.48
N ARG A 119 -9.17 -23.43 -7.26
CA ARG A 119 -10.17 -23.52 -8.34
C ARG A 119 -10.03 -22.34 -9.32
N GLN A 120 -9.78 -21.12 -8.84
CA GLN A 120 -9.50 -19.98 -9.72
C GLN A 120 -8.20 -20.17 -10.50
N ARG A 121 -7.14 -20.67 -9.86
CA ARG A 121 -5.86 -20.97 -10.51
C ARG A 121 -5.99 -21.99 -11.63
N LYS A 122 -6.75 -23.07 -11.39
CA LYS A 122 -7.03 -24.08 -12.42
C LYS A 122 -7.74 -23.49 -13.63
N LYS A 123 -8.69 -22.58 -13.43
CA LYS A 123 -9.34 -21.84 -14.54
C LYS A 123 -8.35 -20.98 -15.33
N GLN A 124 -7.29 -20.51 -14.70
CA GLN A 124 -6.21 -19.73 -15.33
C GLN A 124 -5.10 -20.62 -15.93
N GLY A 125 -5.23 -21.95 -15.87
CA GLY A 125 -4.20 -22.88 -16.34
C GLY A 125 -2.96 -22.94 -15.45
N LEU A 126 -3.06 -22.49 -14.19
CA LEU A 126 -1.98 -22.51 -13.22
C LEU A 126 -2.09 -23.74 -12.32
N ASP A 127 -0.93 -24.27 -11.91
CA ASP A 127 -0.86 -25.37 -10.94
C ASP A 127 -1.45 -24.98 -9.58
N THR A 128 -1.98 -25.98 -8.88
CA THR A 128 -2.45 -25.84 -7.49
C THR A 128 -1.27 -25.56 -6.58
N LEU A 129 -1.46 -24.66 -5.62
CA LEU A 129 -0.46 -24.37 -4.60
C LEU A 129 -0.88 -24.93 -3.24
N GLY A 130 0.13 -25.19 -2.42
CA GLY A 130 -0.07 -25.51 -1.01
C GLY A 130 -0.64 -24.33 -0.23
N MET A 131 -1.20 -24.63 0.95
CA MET A 131 -1.77 -23.64 1.84
C MET A 131 -0.75 -22.56 2.24
N ASP A 132 0.45 -22.95 2.63
CA ASP A 132 1.51 -22.03 3.05
C ASP A 132 1.98 -21.11 1.93
N GLU A 133 2.05 -21.64 0.70
CA GLU A 133 2.41 -20.87 -0.49
C GLU A 133 1.34 -19.83 -0.84
N LEU A 134 0.06 -20.19 -0.70
CA LEU A 134 -1.06 -19.28 -0.91
C LEU A 134 -1.09 -18.18 0.15
N ILE A 135 -0.81 -18.51 1.42
CA ILE A 135 -0.67 -17.54 2.50
C ILE A 135 0.48 -16.58 2.19
N ALA A 136 1.67 -17.10 1.86
CA ALA A 136 2.84 -16.28 1.51
C ALA A 136 2.56 -15.38 0.29
N LYS A 137 1.80 -15.88 -0.70
CA LYS A 137 1.38 -15.08 -1.86
C LYS A 137 0.42 -13.95 -1.45
N ALA A 138 -0.56 -14.22 -0.61
CA ALA A 138 -1.51 -13.22 -0.12
C ALA A 138 -0.81 -12.10 0.67
N TRP A 139 0.16 -12.45 1.53
CA TRP A 139 0.98 -11.50 2.27
C TRP A 139 1.89 -10.64 1.38
N ARG A 140 2.59 -11.27 0.41
CA ARG A 140 3.46 -10.55 -0.53
C ARG A 140 2.70 -9.57 -1.39
N PHE A 141 1.55 -9.98 -1.91
CA PHE A 141 0.78 -9.20 -2.87
C PHE A 141 0.50 -7.77 -2.38
N VAL A 142 0.03 -7.60 -1.13
CA VAL A 142 -0.29 -6.26 -0.63
C VAL A 142 0.94 -5.40 -0.42
N ARG A 143 2.01 -5.98 0.14
CA ARG A 143 3.26 -5.25 0.35
C ARG A 143 3.88 -4.86 -0.99
N GLU A 144 4.07 -5.79 -1.91
CA GLU A 144 4.66 -5.54 -3.24
C GLU A 144 3.86 -4.51 -4.05
N ARG A 145 2.52 -4.62 -4.08
CA ARG A 145 1.64 -3.63 -4.72
C ARG A 145 1.81 -2.24 -4.12
N PHE A 146 1.88 -2.13 -2.79
CA PHE A 146 2.10 -0.85 -2.13
C PHE A 146 3.47 -0.27 -2.50
N ARG A 147 4.51 -1.12 -2.49
CA ARG A 147 5.88 -0.71 -2.82
C ARG A 147 6.00 -0.20 -4.25
N SER A 148 5.43 -0.93 -5.22
CA SER A 148 5.45 -0.54 -6.62
C SER A 148 4.70 0.77 -6.85
N TYR A 149 3.49 0.89 -6.30
CA TYR A 149 2.69 2.10 -6.39
C TYR A 149 3.39 3.32 -5.79
N ARG A 150 4.00 3.18 -4.59
CA ARG A 150 4.74 4.28 -3.96
C ARG A 150 5.99 4.66 -4.73
N THR A 151 6.71 3.70 -5.28
CA THR A 151 7.88 3.94 -6.13
C THR A 151 7.49 4.72 -7.37
N GLU A 152 6.38 4.34 -8.01
CA GLU A 152 5.83 5.06 -9.16
C GLU A 152 5.46 6.50 -8.80
N LEU A 153 4.73 6.72 -7.69
CA LEU A 153 4.40 8.06 -7.21
C LEU A 153 5.64 8.93 -6.93
N LYS A 154 6.67 8.36 -6.30
CA LYS A 154 7.95 9.03 -6.06
C LYS A 154 8.60 9.44 -7.37
N SER A 155 8.64 8.54 -8.35
CA SER A 155 9.18 8.83 -9.69
C SER A 155 8.40 9.97 -10.39
N ARG A 156 7.06 9.96 -10.29
CA ARG A 156 6.19 11.02 -10.82
C ARG A 156 6.44 12.35 -10.12
N GLY A 157 6.61 12.34 -8.80
CA GLY A 157 6.96 13.51 -8.00
C GLY A 157 8.31 14.13 -8.42
N ILE A 158 9.33 13.29 -8.61
CA ILE A 158 10.66 13.73 -9.09
C ILE A 158 10.56 14.33 -10.50
N LYS A 159 9.80 13.70 -11.41
CA LYS A 159 9.57 14.23 -12.76
C LYS A 159 8.87 15.59 -12.71
N ARG A 160 7.83 15.76 -11.89
CA ARG A 160 7.13 17.04 -11.70
C ARG A 160 8.03 18.12 -11.10
N ALA A 161 8.79 17.80 -10.05
CA ALA A 161 9.72 18.74 -9.44
C ALA A 161 10.83 19.16 -10.41
N ARG A 162 11.30 18.24 -11.25
CA ARG A 162 12.24 18.53 -12.33
C ARG A 162 11.61 19.42 -13.40
N ALA A 163 10.40 19.10 -13.86
CA ALA A 163 9.68 19.91 -14.83
C ALA A 163 9.49 21.36 -14.36
N ARG A 164 9.17 21.56 -13.08
CA ARG A 164 9.11 22.91 -12.46
C ARG A 164 10.43 23.66 -12.52
N ARG A 165 11.57 22.98 -12.31
CA ARG A 165 12.91 23.59 -12.44
C ARG A 165 13.28 23.88 -13.89
N ASP A 166 12.81 23.04 -14.81
CA ASP A 166 13.06 23.16 -16.24
C ASP A 166 12.06 24.13 -16.93
N ALA A 167 11.07 24.66 -16.22
CA ALA A 167 9.99 25.51 -16.77
C ALA A 167 10.50 26.78 -17.47
N ASN A 168 11.55 27.41 -16.92
CA ASN A 168 12.13 28.64 -17.47
C ASN A 168 13.42 28.40 -18.27
N ARG A 169 13.78 27.13 -18.54
CA ARG A 169 15.04 26.79 -19.23
C ARG A 169 14.85 26.73 -20.74
N GLU A 170 15.89 27.11 -21.47
CA GLU A 170 15.88 26.96 -22.92
C GLU A 170 16.11 25.49 -23.33
N ARG A 171 15.74 25.17 -24.57
CA ARG A 171 15.95 23.86 -25.17
C ARG A 171 17.41 23.40 -25.07
N GLN A 172 18.35 24.30 -25.36
CA GLN A 172 19.78 23.99 -25.37
C GLN A 172 20.32 23.67 -23.96
N ASP A 173 19.84 24.36 -22.93
CA ASP A 173 20.18 24.07 -21.53
C ASP A 173 19.73 22.68 -21.12
N ILE A 174 18.50 22.31 -21.48
CA ILE A 174 17.94 20.99 -21.18
C ILE A 174 18.75 19.90 -21.89
N VAL A 175 19.15 20.10 -23.15
CA VAL A 175 20.03 19.16 -23.87
C VAL A 175 21.36 18.99 -23.14
N THR A 176 21.99 20.09 -22.71
CA THR A 176 23.27 20.06 -22.00
C THR A 176 23.15 19.29 -20.68
N LEU A 177 22.07 19.50 -19.93
CA LEU A 177 21.79 18.78 -18.69
C LEU A 177 21.55 17.28 -18.92
N VAL A 178 20.81 16.92 -19.96
CA VAL A 178 20.55 15.52 -20.32
C VAL A 178 21.84 14.82 -20.74
N LYS A 179 22.70 15.48 -21.53
CA LYS A 179 24.02 14.96 -21.91
C LYS A 179 24.90 14.71 -20.68
N ARG A 180 25.04 15.70 -19.79
CA ARG A 180 25.79 15.54 -18.52
C ARG A 180 25.27 14.39 -17.67
N GLN A 181 23.95 14.22 -17.60
CA GLN A 181 23.33 13.12 -16.87
C GLN A 181 23.69 11.76 -17.50
N LEU A 182 23.59 11.63 -18.82
CA LEU A 182 23.91 10.39 -19.53
C LEU A 182 25.39 10.03 -19.43
N THR A 183 26.30 11.02 -19.54
CA THR A 183 27.74 10.77 -19.33
C THR A 183 28.02 10.18 -17.95
N ARG A 184 27.36 10.70 -16.91
CA ARG A 184 27.48 10.16 -15.55
C ARG A 184 26.88 8.75 -15.42
N GLU A 185 25.75 8.49 -16.06
CA GLU A 185 25.13 7.16 -16.07
C GLU A 185 26.00 6.12 -16.80
N ILE A 186 26.71 6.54 -17.86
CA ILE A 186 27.69 5.70 -18.57
C ILE A 186 28.90 5.40 -17.67
N SER A 187 29.47 6.42 -17.01
CA SER A 187 30.63 6.22 -16.12
C SER A 187 30.32 5.33 -14.92
N GLU A 188 29.08 5.38 -14.42
CA GLU A 188 28.61 4.53 -13.32
C GLU A 188 28.11 3.16 -13.80
N GLY A 189 28.21 2.84 -15.10
CA GLY A 189 27.77 1.55 -15.67
C GLY A 189 26.25 1.35 -15.70
N ARG A 190 25.45 2.38 -15.38
CA ARG A 190 23.98 2.33 -15.34
C ARG A 190 23.33 2.48 -16.71
N PHE A 191 24.11 2.86 -17.73
CA PHE A 191 23.68 2.95 -19.11
C PHE A 191 24.78 2.44 -20.04
N THR A 192 24.57 1.24 -20.59
CA THR A 192 25.49 0.61 -21.54
C THR A 192 24.85 0.61 -22.93
N ALA A 193 25.36 1.44 -23.84
CA ALA A 193 24.76 1.65 -25.15
C ALA A 193 25.76 2.19 -26.18
N ASN A 194 25.56 1.84 -27.45
CA ASN A 194 26.31 2.38 -28.58
C ASN A 194 25.99 3.87 -28.80
N GLY A 195 26.88 4.61 -29.48
CA GLY A 195 26.75 6.05 -29.69
C GLY A 195 25.40 6.51 -30.27
N GLU A 196 24.79 5.71 -31.16
CA GLU A 196 23.44 5.99 -31.69
C GLU A 196 22.32 5.84 -30.66
N ALA A 197 22.43 4.87 -29.76
CA ALA A 197 21.49 4.68 -28.68
C ALA A 197 21.59 5.81 -27.64
N VAL A 198 22.80 6.35 -27.41
CA VAL A 198 22.98 7.56 -26.60
C VAL A 198 22.26 8.76 -27.24
N LYS A 199 22.42 8.98 -28.56
CA LYS A 199 21.75 10.09 -29.28
C LYS A 199 20.22 10.00 -29.17
N ARG A 200 19.65 8.81 -29.40
CA ARG A 200 18.20 8.57 -29.27
C ARG A 200 17.71 8.81 -27.84
N GLU A 201 18.47 8.41 -26.82
CA GLU A 201 18.09 8.62 -25.44
C GLU A 201 18.17 10.10 -25.01
N VAL A 202 19.13 10.86 -25.55
CA VAL A 202 19.18 12.32 -25.39
C VAL A 202 17.90 12.96 -25.94
N GLU A 203 17.52 12.63 -27.17
CA GLU A 203 16.31 13.17 -27.81
C GLU A 203 15.04 12.80 -27.05
N ARG A 204 14.91 11.53 -26.63
CA ARG A 204 13.76 11.04 -25.87
C ARG A 204 13.60 11.79 -24.54
N ARG A 205 14.67 11.88 -23.74
CA ARG A 205 14.65 12.57 -22.43
C ARG A 205 14.45 14.07 -22.57
N MET A 206 15.03 14.67 -23.61
CA MET A 206 14.81 16.09 -23.92
C MET A 206 13.34 16.32 -24.25
N LYS A 207 12.75 15.56 -25.18
CA LYS A 207 11.34 15.69 -25.56
C LYS A 207 10.41 15.50 -24.37
N GLU A 208 10.65 14.47 -23.56
CA GLU A 208 9.90 14.20 -22.32
C GLU A 208 9.94 15.40 -21.37
N ARG A 209 11.12 15.98 -21.12
CA ARG A 209 11.27 17.14 -20.24
C ARG A 209 10.60 18.39 -20.78
N MET A 210 10.73 18.66 -22.08
CA MET A 210 10.10 19.83 -22.72
C MET A 210 8.57 19.76 -22.65
N ILE A 211 7.98 18.59 -22.86
CA ILE A 211 6.53 18.40 -22.78
C ILE A 211 6.07 18.60 -21.34
N LEU A 212 6.75 17.95 -20.39
CA LEU A 212 6.37 18.02 -18.98
C LEU A 212 6.58 19.41 -18.35
N SER A 213 7.57 20.20 -18.81
CA SER A 213 7.83 21.54 -18.28
C SER A 213 6.85 22.59 -18.81
N ARG A 214 6.22 22.33 -19.96
CA ARG A 214 5.30 23.26 -20.64
C ARG A 214 3.83 22.92 -20.43
N ASN A 215 3.49 21.67 -20.12
CA ASN A 215 2.15 21.29 -19.70
C ASN A 215 1.95 21.68 -18.22
N ARG A 216 1.22 22.79 -17.99
CA ARG A 216 0.70 23.17 -16.68
C ARG A 216 -0.64 22.49 -16.41
#